data_AF-A0AAD1UCQ1-F1
#
_entry.id   AF-A0AAD1UCQ1-F1
#
_cell.length_a   1.000
_cell.length_b   1.000
_cell.length_c   1.000
_cell.angle_alpha   90.00
_cell.angle_beta   90.00
_cell.angle_gamma   90.00
#
_symmetry.space_group_name_H-M   'P 1'
#
loop_
_entity.id
_entity.type
_entity.pdbx_description
1 polymer ?
#
loop_
_entity_poly.entity_id
_entity_poly.type
_entity_poly.pdbx_seq_one_letter_code
_entity_poly.pdbx_strand_id
1 'polypeptide(L)'
;MSESEHSTALVPAKISNFKMPDFSGRQEYMKKQYENSIKGTKLNIRDHVNKETSKAIYRIRDQINDGERDVTDDQKDLKPINIKMHAINKKIELKKKIKHMGIHEAVLRKEEMDEKLRLIEENVQLLGAEEAQSDSNAQPEDEGEGEEGALVVAKKSKNRNSMHELHSLEDKIGLPISEKHARIMHYKDKMHMSKEELLKSQKDAEEFVNKMKEREKQLQEEKQKRRDKEAYKTKTFLDSAASKKKMLEEKKKKRMLDKIEEHKEKLKKEQEERAERERIWKEYKAKEKVSKPMYKKIEERYNHDVLMPELEKKKKDLNNIRKFHKPLKREELDEFEKDYQEKVKIEREKQRIKREKWYSDIGYGVYDENRYKTKFYEKAIAEGKIKAELERESSSHRKHKADKMNNYAKIVKEMHWPTVSPRKKKELEELKGKMGQKKMPKFRSPSMKGSRYNSSESPEREKILRKPDWKKFHNPMVPKPETKREGYAVDWLADRRAKRDNPDTKSKLNHSHAWKAIAEMDNLDETDKAQLLKSKARLLEENAQRKEQMNKLQGATMEGTVEVNEMLIDAIESKLSLLDNYMQS
;
A
#
# COMPACT_ATOMS: atom_id res chain seq x y z
N MET A 1 73.18 -19.79 52.37
CA MET A 1 74.19 -20.38 51.47
C MET A 1 73.67 -20.31 50.04
N SER A 2 74.48 -19.69 49.18
CA SER A 2 74.47 -19.66 47.70
C SER A 2 73.17 -19.30 46.96
N GLU A 3 73.12 -18.02 46.58
CA GLU A 3 72.36 -17.45 45.46
C GLU A 3 72.91 -17.99 44.12
N SER A 4 72.03 -18.22 43.15
CA SER A 4 72.41 -18.47 41.74
C SER A 4 71.59 -17.55 40.83
N GLU A 5 72.17 -16.41 40.48
CA GLU A 5 71.69 -15.52 39.44
C GLU A 5 72.26 -15.97 38.08
N HIS A 6 71.39 -16.18 37.09
CA HIS A 6 71.78 -16.32 35.69
C HIS A 6 71.27 -15.11 34.91
N SER A 7 72.18 -14.15 34.75
CA SER A 7 72.08 -13.00 33.84
C SER A 7 72.29 -13.48 32.40
N THR A 8 71.26 -13.35 31.55
CA THR A 8 71.37 -13.57 30.10
C THR A 8 71.39 -12.22 29.41
N ALA A 9 72.55 -11.87 28.84
CA ALA A 9 72.78 -10.65 28.09
C ALA A 9 72.05 -10.67 26.75
N LEU A 10 71.21 -9.66 26.51
CA LEU A 10 70.49 -9.43 25.24
C LEU A 10 71.21 -8.36 24.42
N VAL A 11 71.70 -8.77 23.25
CA VAL A 11 72.34 -7.92 22.24
C VAL A 11 71.28 -7.05 21.55
N PRO A 12 71.47 -5.72 21.40
CA PRO A 12 70.54 -4.88 20.65
C PRO A 12 70.79 -5.00 19.14
N ALA A 13 69.84 -5.64 18.44
CA ALA A 13 69.79 -5.66 16.98
C ALA A 13 69.42 -4.26 16.44
N LYS A 14 70.28 -3.69 15.59
CA LYS A 14 70.02 -2.46 14.83
C LYS A 14 68.87 -2.70 13.84
N ILE A 15 67.71 -2.14 14.14
CA ILE A 15 66.55 -2.14 13.23
C ILE A 15 66.79 -1.07 12.16
N SER A 16 67.00 -1.53 10.93
CA SER A 16 67.07 -0.71 9.72
C SER A 16 65.74 0.02 9.48
N ASN A 17 65.82 1.32 9.21
CA ASN A 17 64.70 2.18 8.83
C ASN A 17 63.93 1.63 7.62
N PHE A 18 62.82 0.93 7.88
CA PHE A 18 61.89 0.47 6.86
C PHE A 18 60.92 1.62 6.54
N LYS A 19 61.18 2.31 5.42
CA LYS A 19 60.34 3.39 4.91
C LYS A 19 58.99 2.79 4.48
N MET A 20 57.92 3.07 5.23
CA MET A 20 56.58 2.58 4.91
C MET A 20 56.12 3.13 3.55
N PRO A 21 55.55 2.30 2.66
CA PRO A 21 55.02 2.76 1.39
C PRO A 21 53.81 3.68 1.61
N ASP A 22 53.78 4.79 0.88
CA ASP A 22 52.76 5.84 1.00
C ASP A 22 51.34 5.28 0.85
N PHE A 23 50.52 5.53 1.88
CA PHE A 23 49.13 5.07 1.99
C PHE A 23 48.18 5.71 0.96
N SER A 24 48.63 6.72 0.22
CA SER A 24 47.82 7.43 -0.79
C SER A 24 47.42 6.52 -1.96
N GLY A 25 48.35 5.69 -2.45
CA GLY A 25 48.08 4.77 -3.56
C GLY A 25 47.04 3.70 -3.24
N ARG A 26 46.94 3.29 -1.97
CA ARG A 26 45.94 2.29 -1.54
C ARG A 26 44.53 2.86 -1.53
N GLN A 27 44.35 4.14 -1.20
CA GLN A 27 43.04 4.78 -1.24
C GLN A 27 42.56 5.03 -2.67
N GLU A 28 43.45 5.46 -3.58
CA GLU A 28 43.10 5.60 -5.00
C GLU A 28 42.74 4.26 -5.65
N TYR A 29 43.47 3.20 -5.31
CA TYR A 29 43.16 1.85 -5.79
C TYR A 29 41.76 1.39 -5.35
N MET A 30 41.43 1.58 -4.06
CA MET A 30 40.11 1.21 -3.53
C MET A 30 38.98 2.04 -4.16
N LYS A 31 39.21 3.35 -4.39
CA LYS A 31 38.25 4.22 -5.08
C LYS A 31 38.00 3.74 -6.52
N LYS A 32 39.06 3.37 -7.25
CA LYS A 32 38.98 2.86 -8.62
C LYS A 32 38.25 1.53 -8.71
N GLN A 33 38.45 0.62 -7.74
CA GLN A 33 37.71 -0.63 -7.64
C GLN A 33 36.21 -0.41 -7.39
N TYR A 34 35.87 0.55 -6.53
CA TYR A 34 34.47 0.89 -6.25
C TYR A 34 33.76 1.52 -7.46
N GLU A 35 34.43 2.42 -8.18
CA GLU A 35 33.89 3.01 -9.42
C GLU A 35 33.68 1.96 -10.51
N ASN A 36 34.57 0.97 -10.64
CA ASN A 36 34.43 -0.13 -11.59
C ASN A 36 33.25 -1.05 -11.24
N SER A 37 33.02 -1.31 -9.94
CA SER A 37 31.85 -2.08 -9.47
C SER A 37 30.51 -1.37 -9.77
N ILE A 38 30.45 -0.05 -9.58
CA ILE A 38 29.27 0.76 -9.93
C ILE A 38 29.03 0.77 -11.46
N LYS A 39 30.09 0.84 -12.26
CA LYS A 39 29.98 0.78 -13.73
C LYS A 39 29.48 -0.59 -14.19
N GLY A 40 29.97 -1.68 -13.60
CA GLY A 40 29.52 -3.05 -13.92
C GLY A 40 28.05 -3.29 -13.58
N THR A 41 27.59 -2.82 -12.42
CA THR A 41 26.18 -2.94 -12.00
C THR A 41 25.23 -2.11 -12.87
N LYS A 42 25.63 -0.90 -13.30
CA LYS A 42 24.84 -0.09 -14.24
C LYS A 42 24.73 -0.71 -15.64
N LEU A 43 25.79 -1.35 -16.14
CA LEU A 43 25.72 -2.07 -17.41
C LEU A 43 24.73 -3.24 -17.33
N ASN A 44 24.80 -4.02 -16.25
CA ASN A 44 23.96 -5.21 -16.08
C ASN A 44 22.47 -4.88 -15.98
N ILE A 45 22.10 -3.76 -15.33
CA ILE A 45 20.71 -3.28 -15.28
C ILE A 45 20.22 -2.85 -16.67
N ARG A 46 21.07 -2.15 -17.44
CA ARG A 46 20.72 -1.71 -18.80
C ARG A 46 20.50 -2.89 -19.73
N ASP A 47 21.35 -3.90 -19.66
CA ASP A 47 21.24 -5.11 -20.48
C ASP A 47 20.01 -5.94 -20.09
N HIS A 48 19.68 -6.02 -18.80
CA HIS A 48 18.46 -6.69 -18.35
C HIS A 48 17.19 -5.98 -18.85
N VAL A 49 17.15 -4.64 -18.79
CA VAL A 49 16.02 -3.84 -19.31
C VAL A 49 15.89 -3.98 -20.83
N ASN A 50 17.00 -3.99 -21.56
CA ASN A 50 16.99 -4.21 -23.02
C ASN A 50 16.52 -5.63 -23.39
N LYS A 51 16.89 -6.63 -22.58
CA LYS A 51 16.46 -8.03 -22.79
C LYS A 51 14.95 -8.20 -22.55
N GLU A 52 14.41 -7.59 -21.50
CA GLU A 52 12.98 -7.66 -21.20
C GLU A 52 12.13 -6.84 -22.18
N THR A 53 12.61 -5.68 -22.63
CA THR A 53 11.92 -4.92 -23.69
C THR A 53 11.93 -5.66 -25.03
N SER A 54 13.04 -6.32 -25.39
CA SER A 54 13.12 -7.16 -26.59
C SER A 54 12.14 -8.35 -26.51
N LYS A 55 12.07 -9.06 -25.38
CA LYS A 55 11.09 -10.14 -25.18
C LYS A 55 9.64 -9.65 -25.29
N ALA A 56 9.33 -8.46 -24.75
CA ALA A 56 8.00 -7.88 -24.86
C ALA A 56 7.63 -7.57 -26.32
N ILE A 57 8.59 -7.07 -27.11
CA ILE A 57 8.40 -6.80 -28.54
C ILE A 57 8.17 -8.10 -29.32
N TYR A 58 8.92 -9.17 -29.02
CA TYR A 58 8.70 -10.48 -29.66
C TYR A 58 7.32 -11.07 -29.32
N ARG A 59 6.87 -10.99 -28.07
CA ARG A 59 5.51 -11.45 -27.69
C ARG A 59 4.41 -10.70 -28.42
N ILE A 60 4.57 -9.38 -28.62
CA ILE A 60 3.59 -8.59 -29.38
C ILE A 60 3.61 -8.99 -30.86
N ARG A 61 4.80 -9.27 -31.42
CA ARG A 61 4.91 -9.75 -32.80
C ARG A 61 4.31 -11.14 -32.98
N ASP A 62 4.56 -12.07 -32.06
CA ASP A 62 3.98 -13.42 -32.11
C ASP A 62 2.45 -13.36 -31.99
N GLN A 63 1.91 -12.49 -31.11
CA GLN A 63 0.46 -12.25 -31.02
C GLN A 63 -0.17 -11.66 -32.27
N ILE A 64 0.59 -10.86 -33.04
CA ILE A 64 0.14 -10.31 -34.32
C ILE A 64 0.16 -11.40 -35.40
N ASN A 65 1.21 -12.23 -35.43
CA ASN A 65 1.37 -13.29 -36.42
C ASN A 65 0.43 -14.49 -36.17
N ASP A 66 0.14 -14.81 -34.90
CA ASP A 66 -0.81 -15.87 -34.53
C ASP A 66 -2.28 -15.45 -34.76
N GLY A 67 -2.54 -14.15 -34.96
CA GLY A 67 -3.85 -13.59 -35.31
C GLY A 67 -4.14 -13.52 -36.82
N GLU A 68 -3.22 -13.94 -37.69
CA GLU A 68 -3.39 -13.92 -39.16
C GLU A 68 -4.02 -15.21 -39.75
N ARG A 69 -4.51 -16.13 -38.91
CA ARG A 69 -5.34 -17.25 -39.39
C ARG A 69 -6.80 -16.99 -39.04
N ASP A 70 -7.59 -16.74 -40.09
CA ASP A 70 -9.04 -16.62 -40.13
C ASP A 70 -9.66 -15.30 -39.65
N VAL A 71 -9.51 -14.22 -40.44
CA VAL A 71 -10.59 -13.22 -40.60
C VAL A 71 -10.50 -12.58 -42.01
N THR A 72 -11.38 -13.00 -42.91
CA THR A 72 -11.82 -12.17 -44.04
C THR A 72 -12.87 -11.16 -43.53
N ASP A 73 -12.79 -9.93 -44.04
CA ASP A 73 -13.76 -8.80 -43.96
C ASP A 73 -13.56 -7.61 -42.98
N ASP A 74 -12.52 -7.57 -42.15
CA ASP A 74 -12.27 -6.40 -41.26
C ASP A 74 -11.11 -5.49 -41.70
N GLN A 75 -11.01 -5.16 -43.00
CA GLN A 75 -9.98 -4.22 -43.50
C GLN A 75 -10.26 -2.73 -43.23
N LYS A 76 -11.38 -2.34 -42.62
CA LYS A 76 -11.69 -0.93 -42.33
C LYS A 76 -11.01 -0.36 -41.08
N ASP A 77 -10.53 -1.21 -40.16
CA ASP A 77 -9.99 -0.78 -38.85
C ASP A 77 -8.44 -0.66 -38.78
N LEU A 78 -7.72 -0.98 -39.86
CA LEU A 78 -6.25 -0.90 -39.90
C LEU A 78 -5.70 0.51 -40.26
N LYS A 79 -6.53 1.41 -40.81
CA LYS A 79 -6.14 2.79 -41.15
C LYS A 79 -5.58 3.61 -39.96
N PRO A 80 -6.20 3.63 -38.76
CA PRO A 80 -5.65 4.37 -37.62
C PRO A 80 -4.35 3.77 -37.06
N ILE A 81 -4.10 2.48 -37.28
CA ILE A 81 -2.86 1.81 -36.89
C ILE A 81 -1.73 2.24 -37.82
N ASN A 82 -1.97 2.31 -39.13
CA ASN A 82 -1.00 2.80 -40.11
C ASN A 82 -0.63 4.28 -39.90
N ILE A 83 -1.61 5.15 -39.55
CA ILE A 83 -1.34 6.57 -39.25
C ILE A 83 -0.44 6.72 -38.01
N LYS A 84 -0.68 5.92 -36.96
CA LYS A 84 0.17 5.91 -35.76
C LYS A 84 1.57 5.39 -36.04
N MET A 85 1.68 4.32 -36.84
CA MET A 85 2.98 3.78 -37.24
C MET A 85 3.78 4.80 -38.06
N HIS A 86 3.13 5.52 -38.97
CA HIS A 86 3.76 6.57 -39.76
C HIS A 86 4.26 7.74 -38.89
N ALA A 87 3.47 8.17 -37.88
CA ALA A 87 3.88 9.19 -36.92
C ALA A 87 5.08 8.76 -36.04
N ILE A 88 5.10 7.50 -35.59
CA ILE A 88 6.22 6.93 -34.84
C ILE A 88 7.48 6.88 -35.70
N ASN A 89 7.37 6.43 -36.95
CA ASN A 89 8.50 6.37 -37.88
C ASN A 89 9.04 7.77 -38.20
N LYS A 90 8.17 8.76 -38.42
CA LYS A 90 8.57 10.16 -38.64
C LYS A 90 9.26 10.78 -37.42
N LYS A 91 8.83 10.42 -36.20
CA LYS A 91 9.49 10.82 -34.94
C LYS A 91 10.88 10.19 -34.78
N ILE A 92 11.03 8.91 -35.14
CA ILE A 92 12.32 8.22 -35.13
C ILE A 92 13.27 8.82 -36.18
N GLU A 93 12.77 9.13 -37.37
CA GLU A 93 13.55 9.73 -38.45
C GLU A 93 14.04 11.14 -38.09
N LEU A 94 13.19 11.96 -37.46
CA LEU A 94 13.56 13.28 -36.92
C LEU A 94 14.65 13.16 -35.84
N LYS A 95 14.55 12.19 -34.93
CA LYS A 95 15.61 11.94 -33.94
C LYS A 95 16.92 11.52 -34.58
N LYS A 96 16.88 10.70 -35.64
CA LYS A 96 18.08 10.33 -36.41
C LYS A 96 18.68 11.54 -37.16
N LYS A 97 17.85 12.38 -37.79
CA LYS A 97 18.27 13.62 -38.45
C LYS A 97 18.90 14.62 -37.48
N ILE A 98 18.30 14.86 -36.32
CA ILE A 98 18.88 15.72 -35.26
C ILE A 98 20.25 15.19 -34.81
N LYS A 99 20.37 13.86 -34.64
CA LYS A 99 21.64 13.23 -34.28
C LYS A 99 22.70 13.33 -35.40
N HIS A 100 22.30 13.26 -36.67
CA HIS A 100 23.20 13.38 -37.82
C HIS A 100 23.63 14.83 -38.10
N MET A 101 22.82 15.82 -37.75
CA MET A 101 23.19 17.24 -37.88
C MET A 101 24.24 17.71 -36.86
N GLY A 102 24.76 16.83 -36.00
CA GLY A 102 25.80 17.17 -35.02
C GLY A 102 25.37 18.19 -33.97
N ILE A 103 24.07 18.53 -33.90
CA ILE A 103 23.51 19.40 -32.88
C ILE A 103 23.48 18.56 -31.59
N HIS A 104 24.55 18.62 -30.82
CA HIS A 104 24.56 18.07 -29.47
C HIS A 104 23.32 18.61 -28.72
N GLU A 105 22.64 17.72 -27.99
CA GLU A 105 21.48 18.01 -27.10
C GLU A 105 21.71 19.19 -26.13
N ALA A 106 22.95 19.69 -26.03
CA ALA A 106 23.33 20.84 -25.24
C ALA A 106 22.98 22.22 -25.86
N VAL A 107 22.76 22.33 -27.18
CA VAL A 107 22.59 23.65 -27.85
C VAL A 107 21.14 24.11 -27.94
N LEU A 108 20.18 23.18 -28.04
CA LEU A 108 18.76 23.53 -27.97
C LEU A 108 18.30 23.40 -26.53
N ARG A 109 17.84 24.50 -25.93
CA ARG A 109 17.25 24.45 -24.59
C ARG A 109 16.10 23.46 -24.63
N LYS A 110 16.01 22.59 -23.62
CA LYS A 110 14.96 21.55 -23.52
C LYS A 110 13.56 22.11 -23.82
N GLU A 111 13.31 23.35 -23.40
CA GLU A 111 12.07 24.09 -23.65
C GLU A 111 11.76 24.31 -25.15
N GLU A 112 12.75 24.64 -25.97
CA GLU A 112 12.58 24.82 -27.42
C GLU A 112 12.32 23.48 -28.12
N MET A 113 12.90 22.39 -27.60
CA MET A 113 12.66 21.04 -28.12
C MET A 113 11.24 20.57 -27.79
N ASP A 114 10.80 20.83 -26.56
CA ASP A 114 9.45 20.51 -26.10
C ASP A 114 8.40 21.36 -26.83
N GLU A 115 8.69 22.64 -27.12
CA GLU A 115 7.81 23.52 -27.90
C GLU A 115 7.69 23.09 -29.37
N LYS A 116 8.80 22.69 -30.01
CA LYS A 116 8.76 22.12 -31.38
C LYS A 116 8.01 20.79 -31.42
N LEU A 117 8.15 19.94 -30.40
CA LEU A 117 7.36 18.71 -30.30
C LEU A 117 5.87 19.01 -30.12
N ARG A 118 5.51 20.05 -29.35
CA ARG A 118 4.14 20.50 -29.17
C ARG A 118 3.51 20.99 -30.46
N LEU A 119 4.23 21.79 -31.25
CA LEU A 119 3.78 22.28 -32.55
C LEU A 119 3.57 21.15 -33.56
N ILE A 120 4.39 20.11 -33.53
CA ILE A 120 4.20 18.92 -34.37
C ILE A 120 2.93 18.16 -33.94
N GLU A 121 2.69 17.99 -32.65
CA GLU A 121 1.46 17.36 -32.15
C GLU A 121 0.20 18.15 -32.48
N GLU A 122 0.27 19.49 -32.44
CA GLU A 122 -0.81 20.40 -32.83
C GLU A 122 -1.12 20.31 -34.34
N ASN A 123 -0.09 20.30 -35.20
CA ASN A 123 -0.28 20.14 -36.64
C ASN A 123 -0.82 18.75 -37.04
N VAL A 124 -0.44 17.69 -36.31
CA VAL A 124 -1.01 16.34 -36.51
C VAL A 124 -2.50 16.29 -36.11
N GLN A 125 -2.89 17.05 -35.09
CA GLN A 125 -4.30 17.17 -34.69
C GLN A 125 -5.12 17.96 -35.69
N LEU A 126 -4.56 19.02 -36.29
CA LEU A 126 -5.23 19.81 -37.33
C LEU A 126 -5.44 19.00 -38.62
N LEU A 127 -4.43 18.26 -39.08
CA LEU A 127 -4.56 17.39 -40.25
C LEU A 127 -5.57 16.25 -40.01
N GLY A 128 -5.60 15.68 -38.80
CA GLY A 128 -6.60 14.67 -38.43
C GLY A 128 -8.02 15.22 -38.26
N ALA A 129 -8.18 16.54 -38.04
CA ALA A 129 -9.48 17.19 -37.94
C ALA A 129 -10.05 17.57 -39.33
N GLU A 130 -9.21 17.94 -40.29
CA GLU A 130 -9.63 18.18 -41.67
C GLU A 130 -10.09 16.89 -42.38
N GLU A 131 -9.40 15.76 -42.18
CA GLU A 131 -9.85 14.45 -42.71
C GLU A 131 -11.13 13.94 -42.03
N ALA A 132 -11.35 14.24 -40.74
CA ALA A 132 -12.58 13.85 -40.05
C ALA A 132 -13.82 14.70 -40.46
N GLN A 133 -13.60 15.91 -40.98
CA GLN A 133 -14.68 16.76 -41.51
C GLN A 133 -15.05 16.40 -42.96
N SER A 134 -14.18 15.75 -43.74
CA SER A 134 -14.53 15.26 -45.08
C SER A 134 -15.38 13.99 -45.04
N ASP A 135 -15.26 13.15 -44.01
CA ASP A 135 -15.93 11.84 -43.94
C ASP A 135 -17.29 11.86 -43.23
N SER A 136 -17.66 12.96 -42.56
CA SER A 136 -18.93 13.06 -41.79
C SER A 136 -20.14 13.54 -42.60
N ASN A 137 -20.01 13.71 -43.92
CA ASN A 137 -21.12 14.07 -44.81
C ASN A 137 -21.53 12.96 -45.79
N ALA A 138 -21.04 11.73 -45.59
CA ALA A 138 -21.55 10.54 -46.26
C ALA A 138 -22.54 9.82 -45.33
N GLN A 139 -23.85 10.06 -45.51
CA GLN A 139 -24.86 9.15 -44.98
C GLN A 139 -24.78 7.83 -45.76
N PRO A 140 -24.96 6.67 -45.10
CA PRO A 140 -25.06 5.38 -45.78
C PRO A 140 -26.39 5.36 -46.53
N GLU A 141 -26.32 5.28 -47.86
CA GLU A 141 -27.47 4.89 -48.66
C GLU A 141 -27.75 3.41 -48.45
N ASP A 142 -29.03 3.14 -48.30
CA ASP A 142 -29.67 1.84 -48.11
C ASP A 142 -29.34 0.94 -49.31
N GLU A 143 -28.80 -0.25 -49.05
CA GLU A 143 -28.54 -1.26 -50.08
C GLU A 143 -29.86 -1.87 -50.54
N GLY A 144 -30.46 -1.26 -51.56
CA GLY A 144 -31.40 -1.90 -52.46
C GLY A 144 -30.67 -2.27 -53.75
N GLU A 145 -30.51 -3.56 -54.00
CA GLU A 145 -30.08 -4.09 -55.30
C GLU A 145 -31.06 -3.66 -56.40
N GLY A 146 -30.55 -3.12 -57.51
CA GLY A 146 -31.35 -2.92 -58.72
C GLY A 146 -30.88 -1.79 -59.64
N GLU A 147 -29.93 -2.14 -60.51
CA GLU A 147 -29.78 -1.73 -61.92
C GLU A 147 -29.94 -0.25 -62.37
N GLU A 148 -28.91 0.15 -63.13
CA GLU A 148 -28.90 1.07 -64.26
C GLU A 148 -29.00 2.60 -64.04
N GLY A 149 -27.95 3.28 -64.52
CA GLY A 149 -28.17 4.37 -65.48
C GLY A 149 -27.96 5.81 -65.00
N ALA A 150 -26.72 6.30 -65.21
CA ALA A 150 -26.41 7.61 -65.79
C ALA A 150 -26.78 8.94 -65.06
N LEU A 151 -26.01 9.96 -65.44
CA LEU A 151 -26.23 11.42 -65.30
C LEU A 151 -25.79 12.16 -64.02
N VAL A 152 -24.58 12.73 -64.12
CA VAL A 152 -24.23 14.16 -63.99
C VAL A 152 -25.33 15.15 -63.51
N VAL A 153 -24.91 16.10 -62.65
CA VAL A 153 -25.28 17.54 -62.57
C VAL A 153 -25.88 18.04 -61.23
N ALA A 154 -25.27 19.13 -60.73
CA ALA A 154 -25.79 20.19 -59.86
C ALA A 154 -26.02 19.96 -58.36
N LYS A 155 -25.10 20.50 -57.55
CA LYS A 155 -25.40 21.03 -56.21
C LYS A 155 -25.27 22.57 -56.22
N LYS A 156 -26.38 23.25 -56.54
CA LYS A 156 -26.66 24.64 -56.18
C LYS A 156 -28.11 24.77 -55.74
N SER A 157 -28.31 25.51 -54.66
CA SER A 157 -29.58 26.06 -54.15
C SER A 157 -30.51 25.08 -53.41
N LYS A 158 -30.73 25.37 -52.14
CA LYS A 158 -32.02 25.27 -51.43
C LYS A 158 -31.90 26.04 -50.11
N ASN A 159 -31.91 27.37 -50.22
CA ASN A 159 -32.11 28.29 -49.10
C ASN A 159 -33.29 29.21 -49.44
N ARG A 160 -34.45 28.62 -49.72
CA ARG A 160 -35.69 29.33 -50.08
C ARG A 160 -36.90 28.99 -49.21
N ASN A 161 -36.77 28.15 -48.18
CA ASN A 161 -37.90 27.81 -47.30
C ASN A 161 -37.96 28.62 -45.99
N SER A 162 -37.02 29.54 -45.71
CA SER A 162 -37.03 30.30 -44.45
C SER A 162 -37.98 31.51 -44.42
N MET A 163 -38.57 31.90 -45.55
CA MET A 163 -39.51 33.04 -45.62
C MET A 163 -40.93 32.64 -45.23
N HIS A 164 -41.37 31.42 -45.60
CA HIS A 164 -42.74 30.99 -45.29
C HIS A 164 -42.93 30.63 -43.81
N GLU A 165 -41.87 30.13 -43.15
CA GLU A 165 -41.86 29.90 -41.70
C GLU A 165 -41.82 31.21 -40.89
N LEU A 166 -41.19 32.27 -41.41
CA LEU A 166 -41.23 33.59 -40.78
C LEU A 166 -42.64 34.18 -40.82
N HIS A 167 -43.33 34.12 -41.96
CA HIS A 167 -44.72 34.59 -42.06
C HIS A 167 -45.71 33.75 -41.23
N SER A 168 -45.48 32.44 -41.09
CA SER A 168 -46.29 31.58 -40.21
C SER A 168 -46.10 31.88 -38.72
N LEU A 169 -44.95 32.40 -38.31
CA LEU A 169 -44.69 32.79 -36.93
C LEU A 169 -45.27 34.18 -36.63
N GLU A 170 -45.31 35.09 -37.61
CA GLU A 170 -45.95 36.40 -37.50
C GLU A 170 -47.46 36.28 -37.22
N ASP A 171 -48.16 35.35 -37.88
CA ASP A 171 -49.58 35.08 -37.65
C ASP A 171 -49.87 34.48 -36.26
N LYS A 172 -48.93 33.72 -35.69
CA LYS A 172 -49.08 33.08 -34.37
C LYS A 172 -48.77 34.01 -33.19
N ILE A 173 -48.02 35.09 -33.42
CA ILE A 173 -47.61 36.04 -32.37
C ILE A 173 -48.62 37.19 -32.24
N GLY A 174 -49.62 37.28 -33.12
CA GLY A 174 -50.67 38.30 -33.00
C GLY A 174 -50.12 39.73 -33.16
N LEU A 175 -49.07 39.90 -33.98
CA LEU A 175 -48.62 41.22 -34.38
C LEU A 175 -49.62 41.75 -35.44
N PRO A 176 -50.29 42.88 -35.19
CA PRO A 176 -51.36 43.36 -36.05
C PRO A 176 -50.80 43.83 -37.40
N ILE A 177 -51.00 43.03 -38.45
CA ILE A 177 -50.73 43.42 -39.85
C ILE A 177 -51.68 44.55 -40.32
N SER A 178 -52.58 45.07 -39.47
CA SER A 178 -53.54 46.12 -39.86
C SER A 178 -53.22 47.54 -39.38
N GLU A 179 -51.99 47.87 -38.93
CA GLU A 179 -51.66 49.28 -38.61
C GLU A 179 -51.85 50.22 -39.81
N LYS A 180 -51.70 49.71 -41.06
CA LYS A 180 -52.04 50.48 -42.27
C LYS A 180 -53.54 50.68 -42.46
N HIS A 181 -54.39 49.75 -42.03
CA HIS A 181 -55.85 49.85 -42.15
C HIS A 181 -56.47 50.68 -41.00
N ALA A 182 -55.93 50.58 -39.78
CA ALA A 182 -56.36 51.41 -38.65
C ALA A 182 -56.00 52.90 -38.82
N ARG A 183 -54.85 53.21 -39.46
CA ARG A 183 -54.53 54.60 -39.85
C ARG A 183 -55.53 55.16 -40.84
N ILE A 184 -55.95 54.39 -41.85
CA ILE A 184 -56.87 54.86 -42.90
C ILE A 184 -58.28 55.14 -42.34
N MET A 185 -58.77 54.33 -41.38
CA MET A 185 -60.07 54.56 -40.74
C MET A 185 -60.07 55.82 -39.84
N HIS A 186 -58.97 56.11 -39.13
CA HIS A 186 -58.86 57.32 -38.30
C HIS A 186 -58.71 58.64 -39.07
N TYR A 187 -58.37 58.62 -40.37
CA TYR A 187 -58.34 59.84 -41.20
C TYR A 187 -59.73 60.29 -41.67
N LYS A 188 -60.73 59.38 -41.75
CA LYS A 188 -62.11 59.75 -42.11
C LYS A 188 -62.86 60.43 -40.97
N ASP A 189 -62.66 60.00 -39.72
CA ASP A 189 -63.31 60.60 -38.55
C ASP A 189 -62.73 61.98 -38.16
N LYS A 190 -61.47 62.26 -38.51
CA LYS A 190 -60.82 63.56 -38.20
C LYS A 190 -61.21 64.72 -39.12
N MET A 191 -61.90 64.46 -40.24
CA MET A 191 -62.35 65.50 -41.18
C MET A 191 -63.58 66.27 -40.69
N HIS A 192 -64.26 65.81 -39.63
CA HIS A 192 -65.49 66.42 -39.09
C HIS A 192 -65.33 67.02 -37.68
N MET A 193 -64.12 67.08 -37.12
CA MET A 193 -63.89 67.67 -35.80
C MET A 193 -63.91 69.20 -35.85
N SER A 194 -64.51 69.84 -34.84
CA SER A 194 -64.53 71.29 -34.75
C SER A 194 -63.12 71.85 -34.48
N LYS A 195 -62.86 73.09 -34.91
CA LYS A 195 -61.53 73.74 -34.79
C LYS A 195 -61.01 73.79 -33.33
N GLU A 196 -61.92 73.86 -32.36
CA GLU A 196 -61.59 73.85 -30.93
C GLU A 196 -61.16 72.46 -30.42
N GLU A 197 -61.80 71.38 -30.88
CA GLU A 197 -61.42 70.02 -30.51
C GLU A 197 -60.09 69.60 -31.14
N LEU A 198 -59.77 70.11 -32.33
CA LEU A 198 -58.48 69.89 -32.98
C LEU A 198 -57.32 70.53 -32.18
N LEU A 199 -57.52 71.75 -31.69
CA LEU A 199 -56.57 72.46 -30.82
C LEU A 199 -56.39 71.74 -29.48
N LYS A 200 -57.47 71.21 -28.90
CA LYS A 200 -57.40 70.42 -27.67
C LYS A 200 -56.66 69.09 -27.89
N SER A 201 -56.95 68.39 -28.97
CA SER A 201 -56.22 67.17 -29.35
C SER A 201 -54.74 67.41 -29.65
N GLN A 202 -54.36 68.57 -30.22
CA GLN A 202 -52.95 68.93 -30.42
C GLN A 202 -52.24 69.15 -29.07
N LYS A 203 -52.87 69.88 -28.14
CA LYS A 203 -52.31 70.07 -26.79
C LYS A 203 -52.19 68.76 -26.02
N ASP A 204 -53.22 67.91 -26.06
CA ASP A 204 -53.21 66.59 -25.43
C ASP A 204 -52.12 65.68 -26.04
N ALA A 205 -51.89 65.78 -27.35
CA ALA A 205 -50.83 65.04 -28.04
C ALA A 205 -49.43 65.55 -27.66
N GLU A 206 -49.24 66.87 -27.54
CA GLU A 206 -47.98 67.47 -27.07
C GLU A 206 -47.68 67.09 -25.62
N GLU A 207 -48.67 67.15 -24.73
CA GLU A 207 -48.55 66.69 -23.34
C GLU A 207 -48.24 65.20 -23.27
N PHE A 208 -48.86 64.38 -24.11
CA PHE A 208 -48.58 62.95 -24.19
C PHE A 208 -47.15 62.67 -24.68
N VAL A 209 -46.67 63.38 -25.70
CA VAL A 209 -45.29 63.25 -26.20
C VAL A 209 -44.28 63.67 -25.14
N ASN A 210 -44.55 64.75 -24.40
CA ASN A 210 -43.69 65.19 -23.31
C ASN A 210 -43.65 64.17 -22.17
N LYS A 211 -44.80 63.61 -21.79
CA LYS A 211 -44.91 62.53 -20.79
C LYS A 211 -44.21 61.25 -21.24
N MET A 212 -44.25 60.93 -22.53
CA MET A 212 -43.52 59.80 -23.11
C MET A 212 -42.00 60.02 -23.09
N LYS A 213 -41.52 61.21 -23.46
CA LYS A 213 -40.09 61.56 -23.38
C LYS A 213 -39.57 61.53 -21.94
N GLU A 214 -40.35 62.01 -20.98
CA GLU A 214 -40.00 61.96 -19.56
C GLU A 214 -39.95 60.52 -19.04
N ARG A 215 -40.93 59.69 -19.42
CA ARG A 215 -40.94 58.25 -19.11
C ARG A 215 -39.76 57.50 -19.74
N GLU A 216 -39.37 57.85 -20.97
CA GLU A 216 -38.22 57.27 -21.66
C GLU A 216 -36.90 57.67 -20.97
N LYS A 217 -36.77 58.93 -20.53
CA LYS A 217 -35.63 59.40 -19.74
C LYS A 217 -35.54 58.67 -18.39
N GLN A 218 -36.66 58.49 -17.69
CA GLN A 218 -36.70 57.71 -16.44
C GLN A 218 -36.27 56.25 -16.65
N LEU A 219 -36.74 55.62 -17.73
CA LEU A 219 -36.34 54.26 -18.10
C LEU A 219 -34.84 54.16 -18.43
N GLN A 220 -34.28 55.16 -19.12
CA GLN A 220 -32.84 55.21 -19.40
C GLN A 220 -32.02 55.36 -18.10
N GLU A 221 -32.43 56.26 -17.19
CA GLU A 221 -31.77 56.42 -15.90
C GLU A 221 -31.87 55.16 -15.03
N GLU A 222 -33.01 54.48 -15.02
CA GLU A 222 -33.17 53.21 -14.30
C GLU A 222 -32.29 52.10 -14.89
N LYS A 223 -32.21 52.03 -16.23
CA LYS A 223 -31.36 51.08 -16.94
C LYS A 223 -29.88 51.34 -16.65
N GLN A 224 -29.47 52.60 -16.57
CA GLN A 224 -28.11 53.00 -16.18
C GLN A 224 -27.82 52.55 -14.74
N LYS A 225 -28.71 52.86 -13.79
CA LYS A 225 -28.58 52.43 -12.38
C LYS A 225 -28.52 50.92 -12.23
N ARG A 226 -29.25 50.15 -13.06
CA ARG A 226 -29.15 48.68 -13.08
C ARG A 226 -27.77 48.21 -13.57
N ARG A 227 -27.27 48.79 -14.66
CA ARG A 227 -25.93 48.49 -15.19
C ARG A 227 -24.84 48.79 -14.17
N ASP A 228 -24.92 49.92 -13.48
CA ASP A 228 -23.93 50.30 -12.46
C ASP A 228 -23.96 49.37 -11.25
N LYS A 229 -25.16 48.95 -10.80
CA LYS A 229 -25.32 47.95 -9.73
C LYS A 229 -24.76 46.59 -10.13
N GLU A 230 -24.96 46.16 -11.37
CA GLU A 230 -24.39 44.92 -11.89
C GLU A 230 -22.86 45.01 -12.03
N ALA A 231 -22.34 46.12 -12.56
CA ALA A 231 -20.91 46.39 -12.63
C ALA A 231 -20.26 46.37 -11.24
N TYR A 232 -20.90 46.97 -10.24
CA TYR A 232 -20.41 46.95 -8.85
C TYR A 232 -20.41 45.52 -8.26
N LYS A 233 -21.45 44.73 -8.50
CA LYS A 233 -21.52 43.31 -8.07
C LYS A 233 -20.44 42.46 -8.74
N THR A 234 -20.19 42.66 -10.03
CA THR A 234 -19.15 41.91 -10.74
C THR A 234 -17.75 42.30 -10.24
N LYS A 235 -17.49 43.60 -10.01
CA LYS A 235 -16.23 44.08 -9.46
C LYS A 235 -15.94 43.52 -8.07
N THR A 236 -16.91 43.59 -7.15
CA THR A 236 -16.77 43.04 -5.79
C THR A 236 -16.57 41.52 -5.79
N PHE A 237 -17.22 40.80 -6.72
CA PHE A 237 -17.02 39.37 -6.89
C PHE A 237 -15.59 39.04 -7.40
N LEU A 238 -15.09 39.80 -8.38
CA LEU A 238 -13.74 39.66 -8.91
C LEU A 238 -12.69 39.96 -7.83
N ASP A 239 -12.88 41.00 -7.03
CA ASP A 239 -11.96 41.35 -5.94
C ASP A 239 -11.95 40.27 -4.83
N SER A 240 -13.12 39.71 -4.49
CA SER A 240 -13.23 38.58 -3.55
C SER A 240 -12.53 37.32 -4.10
N ALA A 241 -12.69 37.04 -5.40
CA ALA A 241 -12.03 35.92 -6.06
C ALA A 241 -10.50 36.11 -6.10
N ALA A 242 -10.03 37.32 -6.39
CA ALA A 242 -8.61 37.68 -6.39
C ALA A 242 -7.99 37.53 -4.99
N SER A 243 -8.67 37.99 -3.94
CA SER A 243 -8.22 37.84 -2.55
C SER A 243 -8.13 36.37 -2.13
N LYS A 244 -9.15 35.56 -2.46
CA LYS A 244 -9.13 34.10 -2.23
C LYS A 244 -7.98 33.41 -2.96
N LYS A 245 -7.68 33.82 -4.20
CA LYS A 245 -6.54 33.29 -4.96
C LYS A 245 -5.21 33.61 -4.30
N LYS A 246 -4.99 34.86 -3.85
CA LYS A 246 -3.79 35.27 -3.10
C LYS A 246 -3.60 34.47 -1.81
N MET A 247 -4.67 34.30 -1.01
CA MET A 247 -4.65 33.47 0.21
C MET A 247 -4.27 32.00 -0.07
N LEU A 248 -4.77 31.43 -1.17
CA LEU A 248 -4.42 30.07 -1.57
C LEU A 248 -2.97 29.95 -2.03
N GLU A 249 -2.45 30.95 -2.75
CA GLU A 249 -1.05 30.99 -3.16
C GLU A 249 -0.10 31.14 -1.98
N GLU A 250 -0.43 32.01 -1.02
CA GLU A 250 0.34 32.18 0.21
C GLU A 250 0.35 30.90 1.07
N LYS A 251 -0.81 30.24 1.18
CA LYS A 251 -0.91 28.93 1.85
C LYS A 251 -0.08 27.84 1.15
N LYS A 252 0.01 27.88 -0.18
CA LYS A 252 0.89 26.97 -0.95
C LYS A 252 2.37 27.27 -0.70
N LYS A 253 2.76 28.55 -0.68
CA LYS A 253 4.14 28.96 -0.36
C LYS A 253 4.55 28.54 1.04
N LYS A 254 3.69 28.74 2.04
CA LYS A 254 3.94 28.30 3.43
C LYS A 254 4.15 26.79 3.51
N ARG A 255 3.26 25.99 2.89
CA ARG A 255 3.42 24.52 2.82
C ARG A 255 4.71 24.07 2.13
N MET A 256 5.20 24.81 1.15
CA MET A 256 6.47 24.50 0.48
C MET A 256 7.66 24.81 1.40
N LEU A 257 7.61 25.92 2.13
CA LEU A 257 8.64 26.28 3.11
C LEU A 257 8.68 25.26 4.26
N ASP A 258 7.53 24.89 4.83
CA ASP A 258 7.43 23.87 5.88
C ASP A 258 8.04 22.53 5.43
N LYS A 259 7.79 22.11 4.17
CA LYS A 259 8.38 20.90 3.59
C LYS A 259 9.90 20.99 3.42
N ILE A 260 10.42 22.16 3.06
CA ILE A 260 11.87 22.39 2.94
C ILE A 260 12.52 22.32 4.32
N GLU A 261 11.88 22.88 5.33
CA GLU A 261 12.35 22.85 6.72
C GLU A 261 12.34 21.43 7.30
N GLU A 262 11.25 20.68 7.13
CA GLU A 262 11.19 19.25 7.50
C GLU A 262 12.28 18.42 6.81
N HIS A 263 12.58 18.71 5.54
CA HIS A 263 13.64 18.01 4.80
C HIS A 263 15.04 18.36 5.34
N LYS A 264 15.28 19.62 5.72
CA LYS A 264 16.53 20.04 6.36
C LYS A 264 16.73 19.39 7.72
N GLU A 265 15.67 19.28 8.52
CA GLU A 265 15.72 18.58 9.81
C GLU A 265 16.02 17.08 9.64
N LYS A 266 15.40 16.42 8.65
CA LYS A 266 15.69 15.01 8.34
C LYS A 266 17.15 14.80 7.94
N LEU A 267 17.70 15.68 7.11
CA LEU A 267 19.12 15.63 6.74
C LEU A 267 20.04 15.81 7.95
N LYS A 268 19.72 16.73 8.87
CA LYS A 268 20.50 16.90 10.11
C LYS A 268 20.46 15.65 10.98
N LYS A 269 19.28 15.06 11.20
CA LYS A 269 19.13 13.81 11.97
C LYS A 269 19.90 12.66 11.33
N GLU A 270 19.86 12.52 10.01
CA GLU A 270 20.62 11.47 9.30
C GLU A 270 22.13 11.67 9.45
N GLN A 271 22.61 12.92 9.45
CA GLN A 271 24.02 13.23 9.70
C GLN A 271 24.43 12.89 11.14
N GLU A 272 23.61 13.22 12.14
CA GLU A 272 23.83 12.87 13.55
C GLU A 272 23.86 11.34 13.73
N GLU A 273 22.90 10.60 13.15
CA GLU A 273 22.88 9.14 13.19
C GLU A 273 24.10 8.51 12.49
N ARG A 274 24.61 9.14 11.43
CA ARG A 274 25.82 8.66 10.74
C ARG A 274 27.05 8.89 11.60
N ALA A 275 27.15 10.06 12.24
CA ALA A 275 28.24 10.37 13.17
C ALA A 275 28.24 9.42 14.38
N GLU A 276 27.06 9.11 14.93
CA GLU A 276 26.92 8.18 16.05
C GLU A 276 27.31 6.76 15.66
N ARG A 277 26.86 6.29 14.49
CA ARG A 277 27.28 4.99 13.94
C ARG A 277 28.79 4.92 13.74
N GLU A 278 29.42 5.99 13.25
CA GLU A 278 30.87 6.04 13.13
C GLU A 278 31.59 6.03 14.47
N ARG A 279 31.05 6.69 15.51
CA ARG A 279 31.59 6.62 16.88
C ARG A 279 31.52 5.20 17.44
N ILE A 280 30.35 4.56 17.38
CA ILE A 280 30.16 3.17 17.83
C ILE A 280 31.10 2.22 17.08
N TRP A 281 31.24 2.40 15.77
CA TRP A 281 32.14 1.58 14.96
C TRP A 281 33.62 1.76 15.34
N LYS A 282 34.05 3.00 15.62
CA LYS A 282 35.40 3.29 16.09
C LYS A 282 35.66 2.64 17.45
N GLU A 283 34.71 2.71 18.38
CA GLU A 283 34.79 2.04 19.67
C GLU A 283 34.85 0.52 19.53
N TYR A 284 34.03 -0.06 18.65
CA TYR A 284 34.05 -1.50 18.38
C TYR A 284 35.41 -1.94 17.83
N LYS A 285 35.96 -1.21 16.85
CA LYS A 285 37.30 -1.49 16.31
C LYS A 285 38.41 -1.32 17.34
N ALA A 286 38.30 -0.33 18.24
CA ALA A 286 39.26 -0.17 19.33
C ALA A 286 39.21 -1.37 20.29
N LYS A 287 38.01 -1.85 20.64
CA LYS A 287 37.79 -3.04 21.48
C LYS A 287 38.26 -4.33 20.80
N GLU A 288 38.07 -4.45 19.49
CA GLU A 288 38.53 -5.61 18.70
C GLU A 288 40.06 -5.74 18.71
N LYS A 289 40.80 -4.62 18.62
CA LYS A 289 42.27 -4.62 18.70
C LYS A 289 42.82 -4.95 20.09
N VAL A 290 42.06 -4.66 21.15
CA VAL A 290 42.45 -4.91 22.55
C VAL A 290 41.96 -6.28 23.04
N SER A 291 41.01 -6.89 22.32
CA SER A 291 40.48 -8.21 22.64
C SER A 291 41.58 -9.26 22.55
N LYS A 292 41.91 -9.87 23.70
CA LYS A 292 42.76 -11.06 23.77
C LYS A 292 42.24 -12.13 22.77
N PRO A 293 43.13 -12.84 22.06
CA PRO A 293 42.73 -13.87 21.12
C PRO A 293 41.88 -14.95 21.81
N MET A 294 40.98 -15.57 21.05
CA MET A 294 39.92 -16.43 21.58
C MET A 294 40.44 -17.56 22.47
N TYR A 295 41.58 -18.18 22.12
CA TYR A 295 42.18 -19.24 22.94
C TYR A 295 42.56 -18.77 24.36
N LYS A 296 43.12 -17.55 24.50
CA LYS A 296 43.43 -16.98 25.82
C LYS A 296 42.18 -16.74 26.67
N LYS A 297 41.07 -16.37 26.04
CA LYS A 297 39.78 -16.21 26.75
C LYS A 297 39.23 -17.56 27.22
N ILE A 298 39.41 -18.62 26.42
CA ILE A 298 39.00 -19.98 26.78
C ILE A 298 39.86 -20.49 27.94
N GLU A 299 41.18 -20.27 27.90
CA GLU A 299 42.10 -20.60 29.00
C GLU A 299 41.75 -19.84 30.29
N GLU A 300 41.48 -18.53 30.21
CA GLU A 300 41.07 -17.74 31.38
C GLU A 300 39.75 -18.25 31.98
N ARG A 301 38.77 -18.60 31.15
CA ARG A 301 37.51 -19.20 31.61
C ARG A 301 37.71 -20.58 32.21
N TYR A 302 38.49 -21.45 31.58
CA TYR A 302 38.79 -22.77 32.12
C TYR A 302 39.51 -22.66 33.47
N ASN A 303 40.47 -21.75 33.59
CA ASN A 303 41.18 -21.50 34.83
C ASN A 303 40.23 -21.00 35.93
N HIS A 304 39.34 -20.06 35.61
CA HIS A 304 38.42 -19.47 36.58
C HIS A 304 37.25 -20.40 36.96
N ASP A 305 36.65 -21.08 35.99
CA ASP A 305 35.39 -21.80 36.16
C ASP A 305 35.59 -23.28 36.51
N VAL A 306 36.72 -23.87 36.09
CA VAL A 306 37.01 -25.30 36.31
C VAL A 306 38.17 -25.47 37.27
N LEU A 307 39.35 -24.95 36.92
CA LEU A 307 40.59 -25.23 37.65
C LEU A 307 40.56 -24.65 39.08
N MET A 308 40.17 -23.37 39.23
CA MET A 308 40.13 -22.71 40.54
C MET A 308 39.12 -23.36 41.51
N PRO A 309 37.86 -23.64 41.12
CA PRO A 309 36.91 -24.34 41.98
C PRO A 309 37.35 -25.74 42.38
N GLU A 310 37.99 -26.48 41.48
CA GLU A 310 38.55 -27.80 41.81
C GLU A 310 39.71 -27.72 42.80
N LEU A 311 40.59 -26.74 42.65
CA LEU A 311 41.67 -26.48 43.61
C LEU A 311 41.12 -26.06 44.96
N GLU A 312 40.07 -25.25 45.01
CA GLU A 312 39.39 -24.87 46.25
C GLU A 312 38.72 -26.06 46.93
N LYS A 313 38.06 -26.94 46.17
CA LYS A 313 37.50 -28.20 46.70
C LYS A 313 38.60 -29.07 47.30
N LYS A 314 39.68 -29.33 46.56
CA LYS A 314 40.83 -30.11 47.05
C LYS A 314 41.46 -29.48 48.30
N LYS A 315 41.58 -28.15 48.37
CA LYS A 315 42.06 -27.44 49.56
C LYS A 315 41.11 -27.61 50.75
N LYS A 316 39.79 -27.52 50.52
CA LYS A 316 38.77 -27.77 51.56
C LYS A 316 38.82 -29.22 52.05
N ASP A 317 38.95 -30.18 51.14
CA ASP A 317 39.04 -31.60 51.48
C ASP A 317 40.31 -31.90 52.28
N LEU A 318 41.46 -31.39 51.86
CA LEU A 318 42.71 -31.51 52.63
C LEU A 318 42.62 -30.84 54.00
N ASN A 319 41.97 -29.68 54.09
CA ASN A 319 41.74 -29.02 55.37
C ASN A 319 40.78 -29.84 56.27
N ASN A 320 39.75 -30.44 55.69
CA ASN A 320 38.84 -31.34 56.40
C ASN A 320 39.57 -32.58 56.90
N ILE A 321 40.42 -33.20 56.09
CA ILE A 321 41.28 -34.32 56.49
C ILE A 321 42.22 -33.90 57.62
N ARG A 322 42.89 -32.75 57.51
CA ARG A 322 43.76 -32.21 58.57
C ARG A 322 43.00 -31.94 59.87
N LYS A 323 41.77 -31.42 59.78
CA LYS A 323 40.89 -31.20 60.93
C LYS A 323 40.42 -32.52 61.55
N PHE A 324 40.07 -33.50 60.72
CA PHE A 324 39.60 -34.81 61.16
C PHE A 324 40.71 -35.60 61.90
N HIS A 325 41.95 -35.49 61.44
CA HIS A 325 43.11 -36.11 62.09
C HIS A 325 43.74 -35.25 63.20
N LYS A 326 43.22 -34.04 63.45
CA LYS A 326 43.66 -33.25 64.59
C LYS A 326 43.08 -33.89 65.86
N PRO A 327 43.90 -34.23 66.87
CA PRO A 327 43.37 -34.78 68.11
C PRO A 327 42.40 -33.78 68.73
N LEU A 328 41.17 -34.23 69.01
CA LEU A 328 40.13 -33.38 69.59
C LEU A 328 40.56 -32.92 70.97
N LYS A 329 40.54 -31.61 71.17
CA LYS A 329 40.70 -31.04 72.51
C LYS A 329 39.39 -31.17 73.27
N ARG A 330 39.47 -31.28 74.61
CA ARG A 330 38.29 -31.43 75.47
C ARG A 330 37.29 -30.27 75.32
N GLU A 331 37.78 -29.06 75.12
CA GLU A 331 36.98 -27.87 74.84
C GLU A 331 36.17 -27.98 73.54
N GLU A 332 36.76 -28.58 72.49
CA GLU A 332 36.10 -28.79 71.19
C GLU A 332 34.97 -29.85 71.29
N LEU A 333 35.10 -30.81 72.21
CA LEU A 333 34.04 -31.79 72.50
C LEU A 333 32.86 -31.15 73.24
N ASP A 334 33.14 -30.30 74.23
CA ASP A 334 32.11 -29.59 74.99
C ASP A 334 31.35 -28.58 74.09
N GLU A 335 32.06 -27.91 73.17
CA GLU A 335 31.45 -27.07 72.13
C GLU A 335 30.59 -27.88 71.15
N PHE A 336 31.08 -29.04 70.69
CA PHE A 336 30.30 -29.92 69.82
C PHE A 336 29.03 -30.44 70.52
N GLU A 337 29.11 -30.76 71.81
CA GLU A 337 27.94 -31.15 72.60
C GLU A 337 26.93 -30.01 72.72
N LYS A 338 27.38 -28.77 72.98
CA LYS A 338 26.51 -27.58 73.00
C LYS A 338 25.85 -27.34 71.65
N ASP A 339 26.61 -27.38 70.56
CA ASP A 339 26.11 -27.21 69.19
C ASP A 339 25.11 -28.31 68.81
N TYR A 340 25.37 -29.55 69.22
CA TYR A 340 24.47 -30.67 69.00
C TYR A 340 23.16 -30.48 69.78
N GLN A 341 23.25 -30.12 71.06
CA GLN A 341 22.08 -29.80 71.88
C GLN A 341 21.29 -28.62 71.31
N GLU A 342 21.96 -27.60 70.77
CA GLU A 342 21.33 -26.46 70.11
C GLU A 342 20.62 -26.86 68.81
N LYS A 343 21.25 -27.68 67.97
CA LYS A 343 20.61 -28.25 66.77
C LYS A 343 19.37 -29.06 67.12
N VAL A 344 19.45 -29.89 68.16
CA VAL A 344 18.31 -30.66 68.67
C VAL A 344 17.21 -29.72 69.18
N LYS A 345 17.54 -28.63 69.88
CA LYS A 345 16.58 -27.60 70.31
C LYS A 345 15.91 -26.91 69.12
N ILE A 346 16.68 -26.48 68.12
CA ILE A 346 16.18 -25.85 66.88
C ILE A 346 15.27 -26.82 66.12
N GLU A 347 15.64 -28.09 66.03
CA GLU A 347 14.84 -29.11 65.35
C GLU A 347 13.52 -29.37 66.10
N ARG A 348 13.57 -29.47 67.43
CA ARG A 348 12.35 -29.54 68.27
C ARG A 348 11.48 -28.30 68.12
N GLU A 349 12.07 -27.11 68.05
CA GLU A 349 11.34 -25.85 67.86
C GLU A 349 10.72 -25.76 66.46
N LYS A 350 11.43 -26.18 65.41
CA LYS A 350 10.87 -26.31 64.05
C LYS A 350 9.70 -27.30 64.03
N GLN A 351 9.80 -28.41 64.76
CA GLN A 351 8.69 -29.35 64.89
C GLN A 351 7.53 -28.77 65.73
N ARG A 352 7.82 -27.93 66.74
CA ARG A 352 6.81 -27.21 67.52
C ARG A 352 6.07 -26.20 66.66
N ILE A 353 6.78 -25.33 65.94
CA ILE A 353 6.21 -24.36 65.00
C ILE A 353 5.41 -25.04 63.90
N LYS A 354 5.91 -26.16 63.34
CA LYS A 354 5.13 -26.95 62.37
C LYS A 354 3.83 -27.48 62.97
N ARG A 355 3.85 -27.96 64.22
CA ARG A 355 2.66 -28.42 64.93
C ARG A 355 1.71 -27.27 65.25
N GLU A 356 2.20 -26.16 65.80
CA GLU A 356 1.40 -24.96 66.07
C GLU A 356 0.78 -24.41 64.80
N LYS A 357 1.52 -24.37 63.69
CA LYS A 357 1.00 -23.97 62.37
C LYS A 357 -0.08 -24.92 61.88
N TRP A 358 0.12 -26.23 62.04
CA TRP A 358 -0.87 -27.25 61.70
C TRP A 358 -2.15 -27.10 62.54
N TYR A 359 -2.03 -26.85 63.84
CA TYR A 359 -3.17 -26.59 64.73
C TYR A 359 -3.83 -25.23 64.49
N SER A 360 -3.09 -24.17 64.16
CA SER A 360 -3.66 -22.87 63.77
C SER A 360 -4.38 -22.94 62.43
N ASP A 361 -3.89 -23.78 61.51
CA ASP A 361 -4.50 -23.97 60.19
C ASP A 361 -5.77 -24.83 60.23
N ILE A 362 -5.95 -25.67 61.25
CA ILE A 362 -7.13 -26.54 61.42
C ILE A 362 -8.12 -25.98 62.46
N GLY A 363 -7.64 -25.23 63.47
CA GLY A 363 -8.40 -24.91 64.69
C GLY A 363 -9.35 -23.73 64.63
N TYR A 364 -9.30 -22.90 63.58
CA TYR A 364 -10.28 -21.83 63.39
C TYR A 364 -10.89 -21.97 62.00
N GLY A 365 -12.10 -22.51 61.95
CA GLY A 365 -12.98 -22.59 60.77
C GLY A 365 -13.46 -21.22 60.28
N VAL A 366 -12.56 -20.24 60.18
CA VAL A 366 -12.81 -19.03 59.40
C VAL A 366 -12.63 -19.43 57.95
N TYR A 367 -13.76 -19.56 57.25
CA TYR A 367 -13.83 -19.73 55.81
C TYR A 367 -13.16 -18.53 55.13
N ASP A 368 -11.84 -18.61 54.95
CA ASP A 368 -11.10 -17.61 54.21
C ASP A 368 -11.15 -18.02 52.73
N GLU A 369 -12.03 -17.42 51.94
CA GLU A 369 -12.21 -17.70 50.50
C GLU A 369 -10.90 -17.53 49.71
N ASN A 370 -9.92 -16.82 50.27
CA ASN A 370 -8.58 -16.68 49.71
C ASN A 370 -7.68 -17.90 49.93
N ARG A 371 -7.94 -18.80 50.89
CA ARG A 371 -7.16 -20.05 51.07
C ARG A 371 -7.45 -21.11 50.00
N TYR A 372 -8.62 -21.06 49.36
CA TYR A 372 -8.97 -21.94 48.25
C TYR A 372 -8.51 -21.42 46.87
N LYS A 373 -7.86 -20.26 46.82
CA LYS A 373 -7.06 -19.86 45.66
C LYS A 373 -5.80 -20.71 45.66
N THR A 374 -5.94 -21.93 45.16
CA THR A 374 -4.82 -22.82 44.87
C THR A 374 -3.79 -22.05 44.06
N LYS A 375 -2.49 -22.37 44.23
CA LYS A 375 -1.41 -21.80 43.38
C LYS A 375 -1.73 -21.92 41.88
N PHE A 376 -2.55 -22.91 41.51
CA PHE A 376 -3.13 -23.08 40.19
C PHE A 376 -4.04 -21.93 39.74
N TYR A 377 -4.91 -21.40 40.62
CA TYR A 377 -5.78 -20.27 40.32
C TYR A 377 -4.98 -18.97 40.14
N GLU A 378 -3.99 -18.72 41.00
CA GLU A 378 -3.09 -17.57 40.86
C GLU A 378 -2.26 -17.66 39.56
N LYS A 379 -1.76 -18.86 39.25
CA LYS A 379 -1.05 -19.14 37.99
C LYS A 379 -1.96 -18.94 36.79
N ALA A 380 -3.21 -19.39 36.84
CA ALA A 380 -4.19 -19.19 35.76
C ALA A 380 -4.54 -17.72 35.54
N ILE A 381 -4.65 -16.92 36.61
CA ILE A 381 -4.84 -15.46 36.50
C ILE A 381 -3.59 -14.79 35.89
N ALA A 382 -2.40 -15.18 36.33
CA ALA A 382 -1.15 -14.63 35.80
C ALA A 382 -0.95 -14.97 34.31
N GLU A 383 -1.18 -16.23 33.93
CA GLU A 383 -1.17 -16.67 32.54
C GLU A 383 -2.24 -15.95 31.70
N GLY A 384 -3.44 -15.74 32.26
CA GLY A 384 -4.50 -14.96 31.62
C GLY A 384 -4.09 -13.52 31.32
N LYS A 385 -3.40 -12.86 32.26
CA LYS A 385 -2.86 -11.50 32.07
C LYS A 385 -1.77 -11.46 31.00
N ILE A 386 -0.81 -12.38 31.04
CA ILE A 386 0.27 -12.48 30.04
C ILE A 386 -0.31 -12.70 28.64
N LYS A 387 -1.31 -13.58 28.52
CA LYS A 387 -1.99 -13.87 27.24
C LYS A 387 -2.76 -12.66 26.71
N ALA A 388 -3.43 -11.91 27.59
CA ALA A 388 -4.13 -10.68 27.22
C ALA A 388 -3.16 -9.57 26.76
N GLU A 389 -1.99 -9.43 27.41
CA GLU A 389 -0.94 -8.50 27.02
C GLU A 389 -0.37 -8.84 25.62
N LEU A 390 -0.06 -10.13 25.41
CA LEU A 390 0.44 -10.63 24.12
C LEU A 390 -0.57 -10.41 22.98
N GLU A 391 -1.86 -10.63 23.25
CA GLU A 391 -2.93 -10.36 22.28
C GLU A 391 -3.06 -8.87 21.96
N ARG A 392 -2.90 -8.01 22.98
CA ARG A 392 -2.89 -6.55 22.81
C ARG A 392 -1.73 -6.09 21.93
N GLU A 393 -0.51 -6.61 22.17
CA GLU A 393 0.66 -6.32 21.33
C GLU A 393 0.47 -6.82 19.89
N SER A 394 -0.02 -8.05 19.70
CA SER A 394 -0.31 -8.61 18.38
C SER A 394 -1.34 -7.75 17.62
N SER A 395 -2.40 -7.29 18.31
CA SER A 395 -3.41 -6.42 17.72
C SER A 395 -2.85 -5.04 17.33
N SER A 396 -1.96 -4.47 18.16
CA SER A 396 -1.26 -3.22 17.86
C SER A 396 -0.36 -3.38 16.63
N HIS A 397 0.35 -4.51 16.53
CA HIS A 397 1.23 -4.80 15.40
C HIS A 397 0.44 -5.01 14.10
N ARG A 398 -0.72 -5.68 14.18
CA ARG A 398 -1.67 -5.81 13.05
C ARG A 398 -2.20 -4.46 12.59
N LYS A 399 -2.61 -3.59 13.52
CA LYS A 399 -3.05 -2.21 13.21
C LYS A 399 -1.95 -1.42 12.53
N HIS A 400 -0.73 -1.44 13.08
CA HIS A 400 0.41 -0.76 12.49
C HIS A 400 0.75 -1.25 11.07
N LYS A 401 0.65 -2.56 10.82
CA LYS A 401 0.82 -3.14 9.47
C LYS A 401 -0.28 -2.68 8.52
N ALA A 402 -1.53 -2.65 8.98
CA ALA A 402 -2.67 -2.14 8.20
C ALA A 402 -2.48 -0.65 7.86
N ASP A 403 -2.04 0.17 8.82
CA ASP A 403 -1.76 1.59 8.61
C ASP A 403 -0.62 1.81 7.61
N LYS A 404 0.44 1.00 7.68
CA LYS A 404 1.51 1.00 6.67
C LYS A 404 1.01 0.64 5.28
N MET A 405 0.17 -0.40 5.16
CA MET A 405 -0.45 -0.77 3.89
C MET A 405 -1.37 0.33 3.36
N ASN A 406 -2.18 0.95 4.22
CA ASN A 406 -3.07 2.05 3.85
C ASN A 406 -2.30 3.29 3.42
N ASN A 407 -1.22 3.64 4.13
CA ASN A 407 -0.34 4.75 3.75
C ASN A 407 0.36 4.46 2.43
N TYR A 408 0.87 3.24 2.23
CA TYR A 408 1.46 2.84 0.97
C TYR A 408 0.44 2.89 -0.18
N ALA A 409 -0.76 2.36 0.01
CA ALA A 409 -1.85 2.42 -0.97
C ALA A 409 -2.22 3.87 -1.31
N LYS A 410 -2.22 4.77 -0.33
CA LYS A 410 -2.43 6.21 -0.54
C LYS A 410 -1.31 6.83 -1.38
N ILE A 411 -0.05 6.54 -1.06
CA ILE A 411 1.12 7.01 -1.84
C ILE A 411 1.08 6.45 -3.27
N VAL A 412 0.80 5.16 -3.45
CA VAL A 412 0.67 4.54 -4.78
C VAL A 412 -0.45 5.20 -5.56
N LYS A 413 -1.59 5.48 -4.94
CA LYS A 413 -2.71 6.19 -5.59
C LYS A 413 -2.35 7.63 -5.95
N GLU A 414 -1.54 8.32 -5.14
CA GLU A 414 -1.07 9.68 -5.40
C GLU A 414 0.03 9.75 -6.48
N MET A 415 0.93 8.77 -6.53
CA MET A 415 2.04 8.68 -7.50
C MET A 415 1.61 8.07 -8.83
N HIS A 416 0.75 7.07 -8.78
CA HIS A 416 0.24 6.31 -9.92
C HIS A 416 -1.28 6.50 -10.01
N TRP A 417 -1.71 7.73 -10.25
CA TRP A 417 -3.08 7.95 -10.67
C TRP A 417 -3.33 7.11 -11.93
N PRO A 418 -4.38 6.28 -11.97
CA PRO A 418 -4.71 5.53 -13.17
C PRO A 418 -4.85 6.51 -14.33
N THR A 419 -4.00 6.37 -15.33
CA THR A 419 -4.08 7.16 -16.56
C THR A 419 -5.37 6.73 -17.26
N VAL A 420 -6.44 7.49 -17.04
CA VAL A 420 -7.70 7.28 -17.73
C VAL A 420 -7.43 7.49 -19.22
N SER A 421 -7.57 6.42 -20.01
CA SER A 421 -7.38 6.50 -21.45
C SER A 421 -8.30 7.59 -22.02
N PRO A 422 -7.87 8.33 -23.06
CA PRO A 422 -8.69 9.40 -23.63
C PRO A 422 -10.07 8.91 -24.09
N ARG A 423 -10.18 7.64 -24.52
CA ARG A 423 -11.47 6.97 -24.80
C ARG A 423 -12.35 6.87 -23.56
N LYS A 424 -11.82 6.37 -22.43
CA LYS A 424 -12.56 6.31 -21.16
C LYS A 424 -12.89 7.69 -20.61
N LYS A 425 -12.08 8.73 -20.88
CA LYS A 425 -12.43 10.11 -20.53
C LYS A 425 -13.66 10.59 -21.29
N LYS A 426 -13.73 10.37 -22.60
CA LYS A 426 -14.92 10.69 -23.41
C LYS A 426 -16.15 9.89 -22.96
N GLU A 427 -16.02 8.58 -22.71
CA GLU A 427 -17.11 7.77 -22.16
C GLU A 427 -17.60 8.30 -20.79
N LEU A 428 -16.69 8.71 -19.90
CA LEU A 428 -17.02 9.32 -18.61
C LEU A 428 -17.67 10.70 -18.75
N GLU A 429 -17.27 11.47 -19.74
CA GLU A 429 -17.79 12.81 -20.03
C GLU A 429 -19.19 12.73 -20.65
N GLU A 430 -19.41 11.77 -21.57
CA GLU A 430 -20.74 11.41 -22.06
C GLU A 430 -21.65 10.91 -20.94
N LEU A 431 -21.15 10.03 -20.06
CA LEU A 431 -21.91 9.54 -18.90
C LEU A 431 -22.24 10.68 -17.93
N LYS A 432 -21.32 11.62 -17.69
CA LYS A 432 -21.59 12.83 -16.91
C LYS A 432 -22.62 13.73 -17.58
N GLY A 433 -22.58 13.89 -18.91
CA GLY A 433 -23.61 14.62 -19.67
C GLY A 433 -24.98 13.95 -19.55
N LYS A 434 -25.03 12.64 -19.73
CA LYS A 434 -26.24 11.80 -19.59
C LYS A 434 -26.80 11.81 -18.16
N MET A 435 -25.94 11.85 -17.12
CA MET A 435 -26.36 11.97 -15.72
C MET A 435 -26.72 13.41 -15.30
N GLY A 436 -26.16 14.44 -15.93
CA GLY A 436 -26.50 15.84 -15.65
C GLY A 436 -27.89 16.24 -16.15
N GLN A 437 -28.35 15.61 -17.24
CA GLN A 437 -29.65 15.91 -17.84
C GLN A 437 -30.81 15.08 -17.25
N LYS A 438 -30.54 13.88 -16.74
CA LYS A 438 -31.52 13.14 -15.95
C LYS A 438 -31.50 13.71 -14.54
N LYS A 439 -32.49 14.54 -14.20
CA LYS A 439 -32.81 14.88 -12.79
C LYS A 439 -32.93 13.54 -12.06
N MET A 440 -31.86 13.15 -11.35
CA MET A 440 -31.85 11.95 -10.52
C MET A 440 -33.14 11.98 -9.70
N PRO A 441 -34.00 10.96 -9.77
CA PRO A 441 -35.20 10.92 -8.94
C PRO A 441 -34.72 11.15 -7.53
N LYS A 442 -35.18 12.24 -6.90
CA LYS A 442 -34.82 12.58 -5.52
C LYS A 442 -35.17 11.36 -4.69
N PHE A 443 -34.18 10.54 -4.40
CA PHE A 443 -34.29 9.43 -3.48
C PHE A 443 -34.51 10.13 -2.15
N ARG A 444 -35.79 10.32 -1.80
CA ARG A 444 -36.19 10.71 -0.46
C ARG A 444 -35.66 9.56 0.38
N SER A 445 -34.49 9.75 0.99
CA SER A 445 -34.09 8.94 2.12
C SER A 445 -35.31 8.87 3.04
N PRO A 446 -35.70 7.68 3.53
CA PRO A 446 -36.69 7.55 4.58
C PRO A 446 -36.15 8.25 5.83
N SER A 447 -36.24 9.58 5.81
CA SER A 447 -36.04 10.44 6.94
C SER A 447 -37.16 10.06 7.88
N MET A 448 -36.74 9.29 8.89
CA MET A 448 -37.21 9.33 10.27
C MET A 448 -38.30 10.37 10.51
N LYS A 449 -39.52 10.05 10.09
CA LYS A 449 -40.72 10.55 10.74
C LYS A 449 -41.35 9.34 11.38
N GLY A 450 -40.98 9.15 12.65
CA GLY A 450 -41.87 8.44 13.56
C GLY A 450 -43.24 9.10 13.46
N SER A 451 -44.24 8.30 13.12
CA SER A 451 -45.60 8.53 13.54
C SER A 451 -46.35 7.24 13.34
N ARG A 452 -46.69 6.63 14.47
CA ARG A 452 -47.89 5.84 14.71
C ARG A 452 -48.98 6.21 13.70
N TYR A 453 -49.43 5.26 12.89
CA TYR A 453 -50.85 5.07 12.60
C TYR A 453 -51.02 3.71 11.95
N ASN A 454 -51.66 2.81 12.71
CA ASN A 454 -52.39 1.68 12.18
C ASN A 454 -53.33 2.19 11.08
N SER A 455 -53.20 1.67 9.86
CA SER A 455 -54.30 1.64 8.91
C SER A 455 -54.00 0.68 7.76
N SER A 456 -54.80 -0.37 7.74
CA SER A 456 -55.28 -1.18 6.62
C SER A 456 -54.27 -1.78 5.63
N GLU A 457 -54.18 -3.10 5.74
CA GLU A 457 -53.77 -4.05 4.70
C GLU A 457 -54.53 -3.78 3.40
N SER A 458 -53.84 -3.27 2.39
CA SER A 458 -54.26 -3.36 0.99
C SER A 458 -53.30 -4.32 0.28
N PRO A 459 -53.74 -5.54 -0.09
CA PRO A 459 -52.88 -6.57 -0.69
C PRO A 459 -52.29 -6.19 -2.06
N GLU A 460 -52.79 -5.14 -2.70
CA GLU A 460 -52.32 -4.72 -4.02
C GLU A 460 -51.08 -3.83 -3.98
N ARG A 461 -50.82 -3.14 -2.86
CA ARG A 461 -49.66 -2.23 -2.75
C ARG A 461 -48.33 -2.96 -2.52
N GLU A 462 -48.38 -4.23 -2.10
CA GLU A 462 -47.17 -5.05 -1.90
C GLU A 462 -46.56 -5.56 -3.22
N LYS A 463 -47.34 -5.67 -4.32
CA LYS A 463 -46.81 -6.23 -5.58
C LYS A 463 -45.91 -5.26 -6.34
N ILE A 464 -46.07 -3.95 -6.16
CA ILE A 464 -45.32 -2.92 -6.90
C ILE A 464 -44.03 -2.50 -6.17
N LEU A 465 -43.88 -2.85 -4.89
CA LEU A 465 -42.69 -2.54 -4.07
C LEU A 465 -41.80 -3.76 -3.79
N ARG A 466 -42.04 -4.91 -4.44
CA ARG A 466 -41.07 -6.01 -4.42
C ARG A 466 -39.85 -5.58 -5.21
N LYS A 467 -38.86 -5.06 -4.48
CA LYS A 467 -37.50 -4.83 -4.98
C LYS A 467 -37.08 -6.09 -5.77
N PRO A 468 -36.53 -5.94 -6.99
CA PRO A 468 -36.00 -7.08 -7.72
C PRO A 468 -35.09 -7.89 -6.80
N ASP A 469 -35.23 -9.21 -6.76
CA ASP A 469 -34.34 -10.06 -5.96
C ASP A 469 -32.94 -10.02 -6.61
N TRP A 470 -32.13 -9.02 -6.27
CA TRP A 470 -30.73 -8.90 -6.71
C TRP A 470 -29.90 -10.13 -6.31
N LYS A 471 -30.38 -10.93 -5.34
CA LYS A 471 -29.79 -12.22 -4.95
C LYS A 471 -29.87 -13.29 -6.05
N LYS A 472 -30.83 -13.19 -6.97
CA LYS A 472 -30.99 -14.13 -8.10
C LYS A 472 -30.15 -13.75 -9.31
N PHE A 473 -29.65 -12.51 -9.38
CA PHE A 473 -28.76 -12.06 -10.45
C PHE A 473 -27.31 -12.40 -10.08
N HIS A 474 -26.88 -13.61 -10.46
CA HIS A 474 -25.50 -14.06 -10.25
C HIS A 474 -24.61 -13.50 -11.36
N ASN A 475 -23.79 -12.48 -11.05
CA ASN A 475 -22.82 -11.95 -12.01
C ASN A 475 -21.63 -12.93 -12.14
N PRO A 476 -21.41 -13.58 -13.29
CA PRO A 476 -20.38 -14.62 -13.45
C PRO A 476 -18.95 -14.07 -13.36
N MET A 477 -18.76 -12.75 -13.42
CA MET A 477 -17.44 -12.11 -13.33
C MET A 477 -17.03 -11.75 -11.89
N VAL A 478 -17.91 -11.91 -10.91
CA VAL A 478 -17.58 -11.68 -9.49
C VAL A 478 -17.24 -13.04 -8.88
N PRO A 479 -16.02 -13.25 -8.36
CA PRO A 479 -15.67 -14.46 -7.63
C PRO A 479 -16.73 -14.69 -6.55
N LYS A 480 -17.36 -15.88 -6.55
CA LYS A 480 -18.42 -16.20 -5.59
C LYS A 480 -17.90 -15.90 -4.18
N PRO A 481 -18.56 -15.01 -3.42
CA PRO A 481 -18.11 -14.67 -2.08
C PRO A 481 -18.02 -15.97 -1.28
N GLU A 482 -16.87 -16.22 -0.66
CA GLU A 482 -16.66 -17.40 0.17
C GLU A 482 -17.85 -17.54 1.11
N THR A 483 -18.55 -18.67 1.02
CA THR A 483 -19.71 -18.95 1.86
C THR A 483 -19.28 -18.79 3.30
N LYS A 484 -19.79 -17.74 3.98
CA LYS A 484 -19.60 -17.57 5.41
C LYS A 484 -20.11 -18.85 6.04
N ARG A 485 -19.18 -19.66 6.58
CA ARG A 485 -19.53 -20.84 7.34
C ARG A 485 -20.47 -20.35 8.43
N GLU A 486 -21.73 -20.76 8.34
CA GLU A 486 -22.68 -20.56 9.43
C GLU A 486 -21.99 -21.06 10.69
N GLY A 487 -22.02 -20.26 11.76
CA GLY A 487 -21.37 -20.61 13.01
C GLY A 487 -22.00 -21.87 13.55
N TYR A 488 -21.48 -23.02 13.13
CA TYR A 488 -21.79 -24.30 13.71
C TYR A 488 -21.42 -24.14 15.18
N ALA A 489 -22.40 -24.27 16.07
CA ALA A 489 -22.17 -24.37 17.49
C ALA A 489 -21.39 -25.67 17.71
N VAL A 490 -20.08 -25.61 17.52
CA VAL A 490 -19.16 -26.70 17.79
C VAL A 490 -19.22 -26.89 19.30
N ASP A 491 -19.96 -27.90 19.74
CA ASP A 491 -19.82 -28.41 21.10
C ASP A 491 -18.38 -28.87 21.25
N TRP A 492 -17.57 -28.02 21.88
CA TRP A 492 -16.14 -28.23 22.07
C TRP A 492 -15.87 -29.54 22.82
N LEU A 493 -16.82 -30.00 23.66
CA LEU A 493 -16.65 -31.23 24.43
C LEU A 493 -16.92 -32.43 23.54
N ALA A 494 -17.95 -32.37 22.67
CA ALA A 494 -18.20 -33.39 21.68
C ALA A 494 -17.06 -33.47 20.65
N ASP A 495 -16.57 -32.33 20.14
CA ASP A 495 -15.45 -32.28 19.19
C ASP A 495 -14.14 -32.77 19.84
N ARG A 496 -13.93 -32.51 21.14
CA ARG A 496 -12.77 -33.02 21.89
C ARG A 496 -12.88 -34.51 22.22
N ARG A 497 -14.08 -35.04 22.48
CA ARG A 497 -14.32 -36.50 22.60
C ARG A 497 -14.12 -37.18 21.25
N ALA A 498 -14.69 -36.64 20.18
CA ALA A 498 -14.51 -37.13 18.82
C ALA A 498 -13.02 -37.12 18.41
N LYS A 499 -12.26 -36.06 18.72
CA LYS A 499 -10.80 -36.03 18.47
C LYS A 499 -10.00 -37.00 19.33
N ARG A 500 -10.51 -37.38 20.52
CA ARG A 500 -9.85 -38.36 21.40
C ARG A 500 -10.10 -39.79 20.94
N ASP A 501 -11.32 -40.05 20.45
CA ASP A 501 -11.81 -41.38 20.11
C ASP A 501 -11.63 -41.71 18.63
N ASN A 502 -11.27 -40.73 17.78
CA ASN A 502 -10.94 -40.95 16.39
C ASN A 502 -9.45 -41.36 16.25
N PRO A 503 -9.13 -42.66 16.02
CA PRO A 503 -7.76 -43.18 15.99
C PRO A 503 -6.91 -42.54 14.88
N ASP A 504 -7.56 -42.04 13.82
CA ASP A 504 -6.90 -41.34 12.71
C ASP A 504 -6.37 -39.95 13.06
N THR A 505 -6.82 -39.34 14.18
CA THR A 505 -6.25 -38.07 14.64
C THR A 505 -5.02 -38.24 15.51
N LYS A 506 -4.81 -39.42 16.11
CA LYS A 506 -3.54 -39.77 16.76
C LYS A 506 -2.44 -40.14 15.74
N SER A 507 -2.81 -40.50 14.50
CA SER A 507 -1.84 -40.72 13.42
C SER A 507 -1.24 -39.43 12.84
N LYS A 508 -1.69 -38.23 13.25
CA LYS A 508 -1.07 -36.96 12.84
C LYS A 508 0.27 -36.67 13.51
N LEU A 509 0.65 -37.42 14.55
CA LEU A 509 2.05 -37.48 15.00
C LEU A 509 2.93 -38.35 14.08
N ASN A 510 2.36 -39.13 13.16
CA ASN A 510 3.12 -39.87 12.14
C ASN A 510 3.55 -38.97 10.96
N HIS A 511 3.81 -37.68 11.19
CA HIS A 511 4.58 -36.89 10.22
C HIS A 511 6.04 -37.36 10.10
N SER A 512 6.49 -38.22 11.02
CA SER A 512 7.79 -38.89 10.97
C SER A 512 8.02 -39.76 9.72
N HIS A 513 6.97 -40.24 9.04
CA HIS A 513 7.16 -41.10 7.84
C HIS A 513 6.96 -40.40 6.50
N ALA A 514 6.69 -39.08 6.50
CA ALA A 514 6.47 -38.36 5.26
C ALA A 514 7.73 -38.25 4.38
N TRP A 515 8.93 -38.32 4.97
CA TRP A 515 10.19 -38.33 4.19
C TRP A 515 10.50 -39.73 3.62
N LYS A 516 10.14 -40.81 4.34
CA LYS A 516 10.28 -42.19 3.86
C LYS A 516 9.47 -42.43 2.59
N ALA A 517 8.25 -41.91 2.54
CA ALA A 517 7.42 -41.97 1.33
C ALA A 517 8.09 -41.31 0.12
N ILE A 518 8.85 -40.21 0.30
CA ILE A 518 9.60 -39.58 -0.79
C ILE A 518 10.82 -40.44 -1.17
N ALA A 519 11.48 -41.05 -0.19
CA ALA A 519 12.62 -41.94 -0.39
C ALA A 519 12.23 -43.27 -1.09
N GLU A 520 11.00 -43.74 -0.92
CA GLU A 520 10.47 -44.98 -1.53
C GLU A 520 9.75 -44.74 -2.87
N MET A 521 9.64 -43.49 -3.34
CA MET A 521 9.06 -43.21 -4.65
C MET A 521 10.04 -43.60 -5.76
N ASP A 522 9.68 -44.61 -6.55
CA ASP A 522 10.44 -45.08 -7.72
C ASP A 522 10.12 -44.29 -9.01
N ASN A 523 9.04 -43.52 -9.00
CA ASN A 523 8.54 -42.80 -10.20
C ASN A 523 9.16 -41.41 -10.41
N LEU A 524 10.05 -40.98 -9.53
CA LEU A 524 10.67 -39.65 -9.57
C LEU A 524 12.14 -39.76 -9.96
N ASP A 525 12.59 -38.81 -10.79
CA ASP A 525 14.00 -38.69 -11.12
C ASP A 525 14.84 -38.49 -9.84
N GLU A 526 16.03 -39.07 -9.81
CA GLU A 526 16.91 -39.04 -8.62
C GLU A 526 17.23 -37.60 -8.21
N THR A 527 17.37 -36.71 -9.19
CA THR A 527 17.64 -35.29 -8.95
C THR A 527 16.46 -34.58 -8.27
N ASP A 528 15.23 -34.86 -8.70
CA ASP A 528 14.01 -34.32 -8.12
C ASP A 528 13.72 -34.92 -6.75
N LYS A 529 13.97 -36.23 -6.58
CA LYS A 529 13.88 -36.95 -5.31
C LYS A 529 14.84 -36.36 -4.26
N ALA A 530 16.09 -36.08 -4.66
CA ALA A 530 17.06 -35.41 -3.80
C ALA A 530 16.64 -33.98 -3.43
N GLN A 531 16.09 -33.21 -4.38
CA GLN A 531 15.56 -31.87 -4.08
C GLN A 531 14.38 -31.91 -3.11
N LEU A 532 13.46 -32.87 -3.27
CA LEU A 532 12.32 -33.05 -2.38
C LEU A 532 12.77 -33.45 -0.97
N LEU A 533 13.67 -34.43 -0.84
CA LEU A 533 14.25 -34.84 0.46
C LEU A 533 14.96 -33.67 1.14
N LYS A 534 15.79 -32.92 0.40
CA LYS A 534 16.47 -31.72 0.91
C LYS A 534 15.49 -30.65 1.41
N SER A 535 14.42 -30.40 0.65
CA SER A 535 13.39 -29.43 1.03
C SER A 535 12.62 -29.88 2.28
N LYS A 536 12.34 -31.19 2.39
CA LYS A 536 11.62 -31.79 3.51
C LYS A 536 12.47 -31.77 4.79
N ALA A 537 13.74 -32.15 4.70
CA ALA A 537 14.67 -32.07 5.83
C ALA A 537 14.81 -30.63 6.36
N ARG A 538 14.92 -29.64 5.47
CA ARG A 538 14.96 -28.22 5.86
C ARG A 538 13.68 -27.79 6.59
N LEU A 539 12.52 -28.25 6.15
CA LEU A 539 11.23 -27.94 6.77
C LEU A 539 11.11 -28.58 8.17
N LEU A 540 11.59 -29.82 8.33
CA LEU A 540 11.65 -30.49 9.63
C LEU A 540 12.55 -29.75 10.63
N GLU A 541 13.74 -29.31 10.20
CA GLU A 541 14.65 -28.50 11.05
C GLU A 541 14.03 -27.16 11.45
N GLU A 542 13.41 -26.44 10.51
CA GLU A 542 12.78 -25.16 10.83
C GLU A 542 11.60 -25.34 11.80
N ASN A 543 10.83 -26.41 11.66
CA ASN A 543 9.75 -26.73 12.59
C ASN A 543 10.26 -27.15 13.97
N ALA A 544 11.33 -27.95 14.03
CA ALA A 544 11.99 -28.30 15.28
C ALA A 544 12.50 -27.05 16.01
N GLN A 545 13.17 -26.14 15.29
CA GLN A 545 13.66 -24.87 15.85
C GLN A 545 12.52 -23.98 16.39
N ARG A 546 11.41 -23.85 15.65
CA ARG A 546 10.24 -23.10 16.12
C ARG A 546 9.64 -23.72 17.37
N LYS A 547 9.51 -25.05 17.42
CA LYS A 547 8.99 -25.75 18.60
C LYS A 547 9.95 -25.68 19.79
N GLU A 548 11.26 -25.73 19.56
CA GLU A 548 12.26 -25.52 20.60
C GLU A 548 12.14 -24.10 21.20
N GLN A 549 11.96 -23.07 20.37
CA GLN A 549 11.72 -21.70 20.84
C GLN A 549 10.41 -21.60 21.64
N MET A 550 9.34 -22.26 21.19
CA MET A 550 8.08 -22.31 21.92
C MET A 550 8.22 -23.03 23.27
N ASN A 551 8.93 -24.15 23.32
CA ASN A 551 9.22 -24.90 24.54
C ASN A 551 10.06 -24.08 25.52
N LYS A 552 11.01 -23.27 25.03
CA LYS A 552 11.79 -22.33 25.86
C LYS A 552 10.90 -21.27 26.51
N LEU A 553 9.88 -20.77 25.79
CA LEU A 553 8.96 -19.75 26.29
C LEU A 553 7.89 -20.30 27.25
N GLN A 554 7.36 -21.50 27.00
CA GLN A 554 6.29 -22.11 27.80
C GLN A 554 6.81 -22.96 28.97
N GLY A 555 8.12 -23.11 29.10
CA GLY A 555 8.76 -24.06 30.00
C GLY A 555 8.84 -25.43 29.35
N ALA A 556 10.05 -25.99 29.26
CA ALA A 556 10.28 -27.25 28.57
C ALA A 556 9.51 -28.40 29.25
N THR A 557 8.45 -28.88 28.61
CA THR A 557 7.80 -30.14 28.98
C THR A 557 8.59 -31.29 28.37
N MET A 558 8.73 -32.40 29.11
CA MET A 558 9.43 -33.60 28.62
C MET A 558 8.88 -34.05 27.26
N GLU A 559 7.55 -34.03 27.10
CA GLU A 559 6.87 -34.40 25.86
C GLU A 559 7.23 -33.46 24.70
N GLY A 560 7.32 -32.14 24.96
CA GLY A 560 7.74 -31.17 23.95
C GLY A 560 9.21 -31.35 23.53
N THR A 561 10.10 -31.73 24.47
CA THR A 561 11.51 -32.01 24.15
C THR A 561 11.69 -33.30 23.37
N VAL A 562 10.89 -34.34 23.66
CA VAL A 562 10.90 -35.60 22.91
C VAL A 562 10.46 -35.35 21.46
N GLU A 563 9.38 -34.58 21.27
CA GLU A 563 8.89 -34.27 19.93
C GLU A 563 9.92 -33.49 19.11
N VAL A 564 10.59 -32.48 19.69
CA VAL A 564 11.67 -31.73 19.01
C VAL A 564 12.82 -32.67 18.61
N ASN A 565 13.21 -33.61 19.48
CA ASN A 565 14.24 -34.57 19.18
C ASN A 565 13.82 -35.52 18.04
N GLU A 566 12.58 -36.00 18.03
CA GLU A 566 12.05 -36.83 16.94
C GLU A 566 12.09 -36.11 15.59
N MET A 567 11.66 -34.84 15.54
CA MET A 567 11.75 -34.03 14.30
C MET A 567 13.18 -33.81 13.82
N LEU A 568 14.14 -33.66 14.75
CA LEU A 568 15.55 -33.53 14.42
C LEU A 568 16.14 -34.84 13.92
N ILE A 569 15.77 -35.97 14.53
CA ILE A 569 16.16 -37.31 14.08
C ILE A 569 15.63 -37.55 12.67
N ASP A 570 14.34 -37.31 12.41
CA ASP A 570 13.75 -37.45 11.06
C ASP A 570 14.46 -36.56 10.03
N ALA A 571 14.84 -35.34 10.40
CA ALA A 571 15.57 -34.44 9.52
C ALA A 571 16.98 -34.96 9.19
N ILE A 572 17.66 -35.56 10.18
CA ILE A 572 18.97 -36.18 9.99
C ILE A 572 18.84 -37.43 9.12
N GLU A 573 17.89 -38.32 9.41
CA GLU A 573 17.63 -39.53 8.61
C GLU A 573 17.32 -39.17 7.15
N SER A 574 16.49 -38.16 6.92
CA SER A 574 16.20 -37.66 5.56
C SER A 574 17.46 -37.14 4.85
N LYS A 575 18.38 -36.46 5.56
CA LYS A 575 19.66 -36.02 4.98
C LYS A 575 20.64 -37.17 4.74
N LEU A 576 20.66 -38.18 5.61
CA LEU A 576 21.49 -39.37 5.44
C LEU A 576 21.03 -40.18 4.21
N SER A 577 19.72 -40.35 4.02
CA SER A 577 19.18 -41.01 2.83
C SER A 577 19.59 -40.33 1.51
N LEU A 578 19.77 -39.00 1.54
CA LEU A 578 20.26 -38.24 0.39
C LEU A 578 21.74 -38.55 0.10
N LEU A 579 22.55 -38.77 1.14
CA LEU A 579 23.95 -39.16 1.01
C LEU A 579 24.08 -40.61 0.53
N ASP A 580 23.25 -41.52 1.03
CA ASP A 580 23.26 -42.93 0.61
C ASP A 580 22.93 -43.07 -0.88
N ASN A 581 21.95 -42.31 -1.38
CA ASN A 581 21.65 -42.27 -2.82
C ASN A 581 22.83 -41.72 -3.63
N TYR A 582 23.51 -40.67 -3.14
CA TYR A 582 24.67 -40.07 -3.81
C TYR A 582 25.91 -40.99 -3.82
N MET A 583 25.99 -41.94 -2.88
CA MET A 583 27.07 -42.93 -2.83
C MET A 583 26.80 -44.15 -3.70
N GLN A 584 25.54 -44.39 -4.07
CA GLN A 584 25.13 -45.51 -4.94
C GLN A 584 25.11 -45.12 -6.43
N SER A 585 24.90 -43.84 -6.74
CA SER A 585 25.10 -43.26 -8.09
C SER A 585 26.57 -43.03 -8.39
#